data_AF-A0A7W6ICM3-F1
#
_entry.id   AF-A0A7W6ICM3-F1
#
_cell.length_a   1.000
_cell.length_b   1.000
_cell.length_c   1.000
_cell.angle_alpha   90.00
_cell.angle_beta   90.00
_cell.angle_gamma   90.00
#
_symmetry.space_group_name_H-M   'P 1'
#
loop_
_entity.id
_entity.type
_entity.pdbx_description
1 polymer ?
#
loop_
_entity_poly.entity_id
_entity_poly.type
_entity_poly.pdbx_seq_one_letter_code
_entity_poly.pdbx_strand_id
1 'polypeptide(L)'
;MTTSSTDEVRRRWSDTFQRRGILQQTLGTVQDWIEKTFGISLSSLSLEERSDAPYEPPQRASLLIAQNRTDQSGIWTLVTARTDRALAQESARLTDPLLWSQVAGRAVALEPREMKLQIEPINDYRFVQTQPLSLTNLRLVAANWMSANILQYALILLACCVFLGIATSLLLSRLGRRS
;
A
#
# COMPACT_ATOMS: atom_id res chain seq x y z
N MET A 1 -25.79 -47.39 36.41
CA MET A 1 -24.42 -46.88 36.73
C MET A 1 -23.74 -46.50 35.41
N THR A 2 -23.81 -45.24 34.96
CA THR A 2 -23.15 -44.77 33.70
C THR A 2 -22.83 -43.26 33.69
N THR A 3 -22.94 -42.55 34.82
CA THR A 3 -22.75 -41.07 34.87
C THR A 3 -21.28 -40.63 34.93
N SER A 4 -20.33 -41.54 35.19
CA SER A 4 -18.92 -41.18 35.41
C SER A 4 -18.19 -40.66 34.17
N SER A 5 -18.47 -41.20 32.97
CA SER A 5 -17.72 -40.86 31.75
C SER A 5 -18.09 -39.49 31.19
N THR A 6 -19.37 -39.11 31.25
CA THR A 6 -19.85 -37.81 30.75
C THR A 6 -19.31 -36.66 31.61
N ASP A 7 -19.23 -36.86 32.92
CA ASP A 7 -18.68 -35.85 33.84
C ASP A 7 -17.15 -35.75 33.74
N GLU A 8 -16.45 -36.84 33.44
CA GLU A 8 -15.01 -36.82 33.14
C GLU A 8 -14.69 -36.08 31.83
N VAL A 9 -15.46 -36.33 30.76
CA VAL A 9 -15.28 -35.62 29.48
C VAL A 9 -15.61 -34.14 29.64
N ARG A 10 -16.66 -33.80 30.40
CA ARG A 10 -17.02 -32.41 30.73
C ARG A 10 -15.95 -31.71 31.57
N ARG A 11 -15.37 -32.40 32.56
CA ARG A 11 -14.28 -31.86 33.39
C ARG A 11 -13.01 -31.65 32.59
N ARG A 12 -12.63 -32.61 31.74
CA ARG A 12 -11.48 -32.50 30.83
C ARG A 12 -11.63 -31.38 29.83
N TRP A 13 -12.83 -31.20 29.28
CA TRP A 13 -13.16 -30.03 28.46
C TRP A 13 -13.05 -28.75 29.31
N SER A 14 -13.71 -28.67 30.48
CA SER A 14 -13.64 -27.46 31.31
C SER A 14 -12.22 -27.07 31.75
N ASP A 15 -11.34 -28.04 31.97
CA ASP A 15 -9.94 -27.87 32.31
C ASP A 15 -9.12 -27.38 31.10
N THR A 16 -9.53 -27.73 29.87
CA THR A 16 -8.97 -27.13 28.64
C THR A 16 -9.45 -25.69 28.41
N PHE A 17 -10.65 -25.31 28.87
CA PHE A 17 -11.20 -23.94 28.73
C PHE A 17 -10.83 -22.99 29.88
N GLN A 18 -10.32 -23.48 31.01
CA GLN A 18 -9.72 -22.64 32.06
C GLN A 18 -8.38 -22.00 31.64
N ARG A 19 -7.82 -22.40 30.49
CA ARG A 19 -6.74 -21.69 29.81
C ARG A 19 -7.23 -20.46 29.04
N ARG A 20 -7.92 -19.55 29.75
CA ARG A 20 -8.24 -18.20 29.27
C ARG A 20 -6.97 -17.40 28.88
N GLY A 21 -5.79 -17.87 29.32
CA GLY A 21 -4.47 -17.40 28.90
C GLY A 21 -3.97 -17.91 27.54
N ILE A 22 -4.34 -19.10 27.03
CA ILE A 22 -3.80 -19.52 25.72
C ILE A 22 -4.38 -18.68 24.60
N LEU A 23 -5.70 -18.43 24.57
CA LEU A 23 -6.30 -17.63 23.50
C LEU A 23 -5.69 -16.23 23.45
N GLN A 24 -5.50 -15.60 24.60
CA GLN A 24 -4.80 -14.31 24.73
C GLN A 24 -3.32 -14.40 24.33
N GLN A 25 -2.63 -15.49 24.69
CA GLN A 25 -1.23 -15.69 24.36
C GLN A 25 -1.01 -16.03 22.87
N THR A 26 -1.93 -16.77 22.24
CA THR A 26 -1.92 -17.03 20.79
C THR A 26 -2.24 -15.77 20.00
N LEU A 27 -3.20 -14.97 20.47
CA LEU A 27 -3.50 -13.67 19.88
C LEU A 27 -2.29 -12.72 19.97
N GLY A 28 -1.63 -12.66 21.13
CA GLY A 28 -0.41 -11.87 21.31
C GLY A 28 0.76 -12.34 20.46
N THR A 29 0.97 -13.66 20.34
CA THR A 29 2.06 -14.22 19.52
C THR A 29 1.83 -13.96 18.02
N VAL A 30 0.57 -14.01 17.57
CA VAL A 30 0.20 -13.67 16.19
C VAL A 30 0.37 -12.18 15.93
N GLN A 31 -0.02 -11.33 16.87
CA GLN A 31 0.16 -9.87 16.77
C GLN A 31 1.64 -9.50 16.68
N ASP A 32 2.47 -10.03 17.58
CA ASP A 32 3.93 -9.80 17.57
C ASP A 32 4.60 -10.32 16.31
N TRP A 33 4.15 -11.47 15.78
CA TRP A 33 4.65 -12.01 14.52
C TRP A 33 4.27 -11.11 13.33
N ILE A 34 3.03 -10.60 13.29
CA ILE A 34 2.57 -9.68 12.24
C ILE A 34 3.35 -8.37 12.28
N GLU A 35 3.54 -7.81 13.48
CA GLU A 35 4.28 -6.57 13.69
C GLU A 35 5.76 -6.72 13.28
N LYS A 36 6.39 -7.85 13.65
CA LYS A 36 7.80 -8.11 13.37
C LYS A 36 8.07 -8.56 11.93
N THR A 37 7.18 -9.34 11.31
CA THR A 37 7.37 -9.87 9.94
C THR A 37 6.90 -8.89 8.88
N PHE A 38 5.87 -8.09 9.15
CA PHE A 38 5.28 -7.22 8.14
C PHE A 38 5.32 -5.72 8.47
N GLY A 39 5.78 -5.32 9.67
CA GLY A 39 5.89 -3.90 10.04
C GLY A 39 4.54 -3.16 10.07
N ILE A 40 3.43 -3.90 10.17
CA ILE A 40 2.06 -3.37 10.05
C ILE A 40 1.64 -2.78 11.40
N SER A 41 2.02 -1.54 11.66
CA SER A 41 1.34 -0.75 12.70
C SER A 41 0.00 -0.28 12.14
N LEU A 42 -1.08 -0.31 12.92
CA LEU A 42 -2.41 0.19 12.51
C LEU A 42 -2.39 1.65 11.98
N SER A 43 -1.33 2.40 12.29
CA SER A 43 -1.03 3.72 11.72
C SER A 43 -0.66 3.70 10.23
N SER A 44 -0.08 2.61 9.72
CA SER A 44 0.21 2.42 8.28
C SER A 44 -1.02 1.96 7.47
N LEU A 45 -2.06 1.50 8.16
CA LEU A 45 -3.37 1.15 7.61
C LEU A 45 -4.33 2.34 7.54
N SER A 46 -3.84 3.54 7.90
CA SER A 46 -4.61 4.77 7.75
C SER A 46 -4.92 5.03 6.28
N LEU A 47 -6.21 5.05 5.93
CA LEU A 47 -6.74 5.59 4.68
C LEU A 47 -6.71 7.13 4.66
N GLU A 48 -6.04 7.77 5.63
CA GLU A 48 -5.89 9.22 5.63
C GLU A 48 -5.03 9.62 4.42
N GLU A 49 -5.64 10.44 3.56
CA GLU A 49 -5.00 11.07 2.41
C GLU A 49 -3.71 11.72 2.92
N ARG A 50 -2.55 11.15 2.56
CA ARG A 50 -1.25 11.72 2.93
C ARG A 50 -1.14 13.07 2.24
N SER A 51 -1.59 14.10 2.93
CA SER A 51 -1.48 15.48 2.48
C SER A 51 0.00 15.77 2.31
N ASP A 52 0.38 15.94 1.06
CA ASP A 52 1.75 16.19 0.67
C ASP A 52 2.25 17.46 1.36
N ALA A 53 3.34 17.33 2.12
CA ALA A 53 3.96 18.48 2.77
C ALA A 53 4.39 19.53 1.71
N PRO A 54 4.36 20.83 2.06
CA PRO A 54 4.85 21.88 1.17
C PRO A 54 6.28 21.57 0.72
N TYR A 55 6.49 21.47 -0.59
CA TYR A 55 7.81 21.18 -1.16
C TYR A 55 8.70 22.43 -1.04
N GLU A 56 9.80 22.33 -0.28
CA GLU A 56 10.83 23.36 -0.21
C GLU A 56 11.96 23.07 -1.21
N PRO A 57 12.18 23.92 -2.22
CA PRO A 57 13.25 23.71 -3.17
C PRO A 57 14.64 23.85 -2.51
N PRO A 58 15.62 22.99 -2.87
CA PRO A 58 16.98 23.14 -2.39
C PRO A 58 17.60 24.46 -2.89
N GLN A 59 18.31 25.18 -2.02
CA GLN A 59 18.82 26.53 -2.29
C GLN A 59 19.76 26.65 -3.51
N ARG A 60 20.32 25.52 -3.96
CA ARG A 60 21.24 25.42 -5.10
C ARG A 60 20.56 25.01 -6.42
N ALA A 61 19.25 24.77 -6.42
CA ALA A 61 18.53 24.44 -7.65
C ALA A 61 18.63 25.57 -8.68
N SER A 62 18.99 25.23 -9.92
CA SER A 62 18.98 26.16 -11.06
C SER A 62 17.66 26.12 -11.82
N LEU A 63 17.01 24.95 -11.86
CA LEU A 63 15.71 24.73 -12.49
C LEU A 63 14.82 23.90 -11.56
N LEU A 64 13.55 24.27 -11.49
CA LEU A 64 12.51 23.57 -10.76
C LEU A 64 11.38 23.22 -11.71
N ILE A 65 10.94 21.97 -11.63
CA ILE A 65 9.75 21.47 -12.31
C ILE A 65 8.85 20.93 -11.23
N ALA A 66 7.63 21.45 -11.12
CA ALA A 66 6.64 20.95 -10.18
C ALA A 66 5.33 20.71 -10.93
N GLN A 67 4.70 19.59 -10.63
CA GLN A 67 3.37 19.26 -11.14
C GLN A 67 2.39 19.21 -9.99
N ASN A 68 1.30 19.96 -10.12
CA ASN A 68 0.20 19.88 -9.18
C ASN A 68 -1.11 19.76 -9.96
N ARG A 69 -2.09 19.08 -9.39
CA ARG A 69 -3.39 18.90 -10.00
C ARG A 69 -4.39 19.83 -9.34
N THR A 70 -5.07 20.63 -10.15
CA THR A 70 -6.21 21.41 -9.71
C THR A 70 -7.51 20.73 -10.12
N ASP A 71 -8.54 20.79 -9.27
CA ASP A 71 -9.80 20.11 -9.51
C ASP A 71 -10.61 20.71 -10.67
N GLN A 72 -10.30 21.94 -11.08
CA GLN A 72 -11.04 22.66 -12.12
C GLN A 72 -10.37 22.63 -13.51
N SER A 73 -9.08 22.33 -13.59
CA SER A 73 -8.28 22.65 -14.79
C SER A 73 -7.20 21.62 -15.16
N GLY A 74 -7.23 20.42 -14.56
CA GLY A 74 -6.30 19.34 -14.92
C GLY A 74 -4.94 19.46 -14.23
N ILE A 75 -3.88 19.01 -14.90
CA ILE A 75 -2.51 18.98 -14.36
C ILE A 75 -1.80 20.29 -14.72
N TRP A 76 -1.41 21.06 -13.70
CA TRP A 76 -0.56 22.24 -13.85
C TRP A 76 0.89 21.83 -13.72
N THR A 77 1.70 22.19 -14.71
CA THR A 77 3.14 22.03 -14.68
C THR A 77 3.78 23.40 -14.59
N LEU A 78 4.48 23.66 -13.48
CA LEU A 78 5.29 24.85 -13.29
C LEU A 78 6.74 24.51 -13.62
N VAL A 79 7.35 25.27 -14.52
CA VAL A 79 8.78 25.22 -14.80
C VAL A 79 9.35 26.61 -14.49
N THR A 80 10.27 26.70 -13.53
CA THR A 80 10.82 27.98 -13.07
C THR A 80 12.32 27.91 -12.77
N ALA A 81 12.99 29.04 -12.90
CA ALA A 81 14.41 29.20 -12.61
C ALA A 81 14.66 30.58 -12.00
N ARG A 82 15.83 30.78 -11.40
CA ARG A 82 16.18 32.07 -10.76
C ARG A 82 16.32 33.24 -11.75
N THR A 83 16.66 32.95 -13.00
CA THR A 83 16.87 33.95 -14.06
C THR A 83 16.44 33.41 -15.42
N ASP A 84 16.07 34.29 -16.34
CA ASP A 84 15.63 33.93 -17.69
C ASP A 84 16.71 33.16 -18.47
N ARG A 85 17.99 33.54 -18.31
CA ARG A 85 19.11 32.82 -18.93
C ARG A 85 19.24 31.41 -18.38
N ALA A 86 19.10 31.23 -17.07
CA ALA A 86 19.13 29.92 -16.44
C ALA A 86 17.93 29.07 -16.91
N LEU A 87 16.74 29.66 -17.02
CA LEU A 87 15.57 28.94 -17.51
C LEU A 87 15.79 28.36 -18.90
N ALA A 88 16.34 29.15 -19.84
CA ALA A 88 16.59 28.70 -21.21
C ALA A 88 17.71 27.64 -21.28
N GLN A 89 18.81 27.82 -20.54
CA GLN A 89 19.95 26.90 -20.57
C GLN A 89 19.65 25.56 -19.87
N GLU A 90 18.95 25.59 -18.75
CA GLU A 90 18.65 24.39 -17.97
C GLU A 90 17.48 23.59 -18.59
N SER A 91 16.49 24.25 -19.20
CA SER A 91 15.44 23.55 -19.96
C SER A 91 15.99 22.81 -21.18
N ALA A 92 16.95 23.40 -21.89
CA ALA A 92 17.66 22.72 -22.96
C ALA A 92 18.43 21.49 -22.44
N ARG A 93 19.12 21.62 -21.30
CA ARG A 93 19.83 20.50 -20.67
C ARG A 93 18.91 19.39 -20.19
N LEU A 94 17.74 19.73 -19.64
CA LEU A 94 16.73 18.76 -19.24
C LEU A 94 16.22 17.89 -20.40
N THR A 95 16.29 18.40 -21.63
CA THR A 95 15.85 17.67 -22.83
C THR A 95 16.85 16.57 -23.24
N ASP A 96 18.02 16.51 -22.60
CA ASP A 96 18.94 15.38 -22.73
C ASP A 96 18.25 14.08 -22.30
N PRO A 97 18.23 13.01 -23.13
CA PRO A 97 17.59 11.74 -22.79
C PRO A 97 18.03 11.12 -21.46
N LEU A 98 19.28 11.34 -21.05
CA LEU A 98 19.82 10.84 -19.77
C LEU A 98 19.19 11.55 -18.58
N LEU A 99 18.92 12.85 -18.68
CA LEU A 99 18.26 13.64 -17.65
C LEU A 99 16.74 13.45 -17.69
N TRP A 100 16.15 13.47 -18.89
CA TRP A 100 14.71 13.35 -19.07
C TRP A 100 14.15 12.03 -18.52
N SER A 101 14.86 10.92 -18.74
CA SER A 101 14.45 9.60 -18.23
C SER A 101 14.43 9.49 -16.71
N GLN A 102 15.11 10.40 -16.00
CA GLN A 102 15.16 10.45 -14.55
C GLN A 102 14.12 11.41 -13.95
N VAL A 103 13.42 12.20 -14.77
CA VAL A 103 12.35 13.10 -14.30
C VAL A 103 11.16 12.25 -13.84
N ALA A 104 10.90 12.25 -12.54
CA ALA A 104 9.80 11.50 -11.92
C ALA A 104 9.25 12.26 -10.71
N GLY A 105 8.12 11.81 -10.16
CA GLY A 105 7.56 12.36 -8.92
C GLY A 105 6.75 13.65 -9.10
N ARG A 106 6.50 14.37 -7.99
CA ARG A 106 5.70 15.61 -7.96
C ARG A 106 6.54 16.83 -8.30
N ALA A 107 7.78 16.85 -7.84
CA ALA A 107 8.69 17.97 -8.03
C ALA A 107 10.11 17.47 -8.27
N VAL A 108 10.79 18.14 -9.19
CA VAL A 108 12.17 17.84 -9.57
C VAL A 108 12.97 19.14 -9.55
N ALA A 109 14.07 19.13 -8.81
CA ALA A 109 15.05 20.20 -8.80
C ALA A 109 16.33 19.74 -9.49
N LEU A 110 16.77 20.52 -10.48
CA LEU A 110 18.05 20.33 -11.17
C LEU A 110 19.11 21.20 -10.49
N GLU A 111 20.25 20.60 -10.18
CA GLU A 111 21.42 21.33 -9.69
C GLU A 111 22.35 21.68 -10.86
N PRO A 112 22.87 22.92 -10.97
CA PRO A 112 23.62 23.36 -12.16
C PRO A 112 25.03 22.74 -12.27
N ARG A 113 25.57 22.18 -11.19
CA ARG A 113 26.94 21.63 -11.13
C ARG A 113 27.00 20.12 -11.16
N GLU A 114 25.93 19.44 -10.72
CA GLU A 114 25.86 17.99 -10.68
C GLU A 114 24.70 17.55 -11.55
N MET A 115 24.91 16.50 -12.35
CA MET A 115 23.86 15.88 -13.18
C MET A 115 22.92 15.03 -12.29
N LYS A 116 22.51 15.58 -11.15
CA LYS A 116 21.67 14.96 -10.14
C LYS A 116 20.36 15.71 -10.06
N LEU A 117 19.29 14.93 -10.09
CA LEU A 117 17.94 15.41 -9.89
C LEU A 117 17.54 15.08 -8.45
N GLN A 118 17.08 16.09 -7.71
CA GLN A 118 16.38 15.84 -6.46
C GLN A 118 14.91 15.65 -6.78
N ILE A 119 14.42 14.44 -6.58
CA ILE A 119 13.08 14.00 -6.92
C ILE A 119 12.27 13.86 -5.63
N GLU A 120 11.16 14.59 -5.56
CA GLU A 120 10.18 14.42 -4.48
C GLU A 120 9.15 13.36 -4.91
N PRO A 121 9.06 12.21 -4.20
CA PRO A 121 8.11 11.16 -4.53
C PRO A 121 6.66 11.62 -4.31
N ILE A 122 5.75 11.07 -5.13
CA ILE A 122 4.31 11.28 -4.99
C ILE A 122 3.80 10.34 -3.89
N ASN A 123 3.13 10.88 -2.86
CA ASN A 123 2.51 10.05 -1.83
C ASN A 123 1.03 9.75 -2.11
N ASP A 124 0.39 10.54 -2.98
CA ASP A 124 -1.01 10.36 -3.39
C ASP A 124 -1.12 9.88 -4.84
N TYR A 125 -1.50 8.61 -5.01
CA TYR A 125 -1.63 7.98 -6.32
C TYR A 125 -3.10 7.92 -6.74
N ARG A 126 -3.49 8.75 -7.70
CA ARG A 126 -4.85 8.72 -8.26
C ARG A 126 -4.91 8.05 -9.62
N PHE A 127 -5.88 7.16 -9.80
CA PHE A 127 -6.12 6.49 -11.08
C PHE A 127 -6.65 7.48 -12.11
N VAL A 128 -5.93 7.58 -13.23
CA VAL A 128 -6.40 8.28 -14.44
C VAL A 128 -6.95 7.24 -15.39
N GLN A 129 -8.26 7.29 -15.64
CA GLN A 129 -8.92 6.36 -16.55
C GLN A 129 -8.58 6.72 -18.00
N THR A 130 -7.60 6.04 -18.58
CA THR A 130 -7.19 6.25 -19.98
C THR A 130 -8.03 5.45 -20.99
N GLN A 131 -8.76 4.43 -20.52
CA GLN A 131 -9.62 3.57 -21.36
C GLN A 131 -10.93 3.24 -20.62
N PRO A 132 -12.04 3.02 -21.36
CA PRO A 132 -13.29 2.54 -20.77
C PRO A 132 -13.09 1.18 -20.08
N LEU A 133 -13.82 0.98 -18.97
CA LEU A 133 -13.77 -0.28 -18.23
C LEU A 133 -14.31 -1.41 -19.11
N SER A 134 -13.47 -2.41 -19.36
CA SER A 134 -13.81 -3.64 -20.08
C SER A 134 -13.32 -4.84 -19.26
N LEU A 135 -14.02 -5.98 -19.35
CA LEU A 135 -13.64 -7.22 -18.66
C LEU A 135 -12.21 -7.66 -18.99
N THR A 136 -11.73 -7.37 -20.20
CA THR A 136 -10.36 -7.66 -20.65
C THR A 136 -9.31 -6.79 -19.96
N ASN A 137 -9.66 -5.53 -19.67
CA ASN A 137 -8.79 -4.55 -19.02
C ASN A 137 -8.82 -4.62 -17.49
N LEU A 138 -9.86 -5.25 -16.91
CA LEU A 138 -9.99 -5.40 -15.46
C LEU A 138 -8.78 -6.11 -14.84
N ARG A 139 -8.20 -7.10 -15.53
CA ARG A 139 -6.98 -7.77 -15.08
C ARG A 139 -5.79 -6.81 -14.98
N LEU A 140 -5.62 -5.93 -15.96
CA LEU A 140 -4.53 -4.94 -15.98
C LEU A 140 -4.72 -3.89 -14.89
N VAL A 141 -5.95 -3.42 -14.69
CA VAL A 141 -6.31 -2.50 -13.61
C VAL A 141 -6.05 -3.14 -12.24
N ALA A 142 -6.51 -4.38 -12.06
CA ALA A 142 -6.28 -5.13 -10.83
C ALA A 142 -4.80 -5.39 -10.58
N ALA A 143 -4.02 -5.76 -11.59
CA ALA A 143 -2.57 -5.96 -11.47
C ALA A 143 -1.84 -4.67 -11.10
N ASN A 144 -2.20 -3.54 -11.74
CA ASN A 144 -1.62 -2.23 -11.41
C ASN A 144 -1.97 -1.81 -9.97
N TRP A 145 -3.23 -1.98 -9.57
CA TRP A 145 -3.68 -1.66 -8.21
C TRP A 145 -3.03 -2.55 -7.15
N MET A 146 -2.90 -3.84 -7.43
CA MET A 146 -2.27 -4.83 -6.57
C MET A 146 -0.78 -4.55 -6.36
N SER A 147 -0.07 -4.16 -7.43
CA SER A 147 1.34 -3.78 -7.36
C SER A 147 1.54 -2.50 -6.55
N ALA A 148 0.67 -1.50 -6.73
CA ALA A 148 0.71 -0.26 -5.97
C ALA A 148 0.36 -0.43 -4.48
N ASN A 149 -0.47 -1.43 -4.14
CA ASN A 149 -0.96 -1.67 -2.78
C ASN A 149 -0.76 -3.13 -2.34
N ILE A 150 0.50 -3.57 -2.29
CA ILE A 150 0.87 -4.97 -1.97
C ILE A 150 0.31 -5.46 -0.62
N LEU A 151 0.19 -4.55 0.37
CA LEU A 151 -0.32 -4.87 1.70
C LEU A 151 -1.83 -5.12 1.69
N GLN A 152 -2.61 -4.28 1.00
CA GLN A 152 -4.05 -4.48 0.83
C GLN A 152 -4.33 -5.77 0.07
N TYR A 153 -3.52 -6.07 -0.96
CA TYR A 153 -3.61 -7.33 -1.68
C TYR A 153 -3.39 -8.54 -0.77
N ALA A 154 -2.32 -8.53 0.04
CA ALA A 154 -2.01 -9.63 0.96
C ALA A 154 -3.15 -9.88 1.96
N LEU A 155 -3.77 -8.83 2.48
CA LEU A 155 -4.92 -8.94 3.39
C LEU A 155 -6.16 -9.53 2.71
N ILE A 156 -6.49 -9.10 1.49
CA ILE A 156 -7.60 -9.66 0.72
C ILE A 156 -7.36 -11.14 0.43
N LEU A 157 -6.14 -11.50 0.04
CA LEU A 157 -5.78 -12.89 -0.25
C LEU A 157 -5.92 -13.77 1.01
N LEU A 158 -5.42 -13.29 2.15
CA LEU A 158 -5.56 -13.95 3.44
C LEU A 158 -7.04 -14.15 3.80
N ALA A 159 -7.86 -13.11 3.68
CA ALA A 159 -9.29 -13.17 3.96
C ALA A 159 -9.99 -14.20 3.06
N CYS A 160 -9.66 -14.23 1.77
CA CYS A 160 -10.15 -15.24 0.82
C CYS A 160 -9.74 -16.66 1.24
N CYS A 161 -8.48 -16.88 1.66
CA CYS A 161 -8.01 -18.16 2.15
C CYS A 161 -8.77 -18.61 3.41
N VAL A 162 -8.98 -17.71 4.37
CA VAL A 162 -9.76 -17.99 5.59
C VAL A 162 -11.20 -18.33 5.24
N PHE A 163 -11.83 -17.56 4.37
CA PHE A 163 -13.21 -17.80 3.94
C PHE A 163 -13.35 -19.15 3.25
N LEU A 164 -12.40 -19.50 2.36
CA LEU A 164 -12.37 -20.78 1.68
C LEU A 164 -12.17 -21.94 2.67
N GLY A 165 -11.28 -21.77 3.65
CA GLY A 165 -11.06 -22.74 4.72
C GLY A 165 -12.32 -22.96 5.57
N ILE A 166 -13.01 -21.89 5.94
CA ILE A 166 -14.28 -21.95 6.67
C ILE A 166 -15.33 -22.67 5.83
N ALA A 167 -15.53 -22.26 4.58
CA ALA A 167 -16.49 -22.87 3.67
C ALA A 167 -16.23 -24.38 3.50
N THR A 168 -14.96 -24.76 3.37
CA THR A 168 -14.53 -26.17 3.28
C THR A 168 -14.84 -26.91 4.57
N SER A 169 -14.52 -26.35 5.73
CA SER A 169 -14.84 -26.96 7.04
C SER A 169 -16.34 -27.10 7.28
N LEU A 170 -17.14 -26.13 6.83
CA LEU A 170 -18.60 -26.16 6.91
C LEU A 170 -19.18 -27.22 5.98
N LEU A 171 -18.61 -27.37 4.79
CA LEU A 171 -18.99 -28.41 3.85
C LEU A 171 -18.68 -29.81 4.40
N LEU A 172 -17.46 -30.01 4.92
CA LEU A 172 -17.03 -31.27 5.55
C LEU A 172 -17.85 -31.59 6.81
N SER A 173 -18.15 -30.61 7.66
CA SER A 173 -18.98 -30.82 8.86
C SER A 173 -20.45 -31.12 8.54
N ARG A 174 -20.96 -30.63 7.40
CA ARG A 174 -22.32 -30.98 6.92
C ARG A 174 -22.38 -32.34 6.25
N LEU A 175 -21.33 -32.74 5.51
CA LEU A 175 -21.27 -34.04 4.82
C LEU A 175 -20.83 -35.19 5.73
N GLY A 176 -19.99 -34.92 6.73
CA GLY A 176 -19.46 -35.93 7.67
C GLY A 176 -20.43 -36.36 8.77
N ARG A 177 -21.61 -35.73 8.90
CA ARG A 177 -22.62 -36.07 9.92
C ARG A 177 -23.81 -36.84 9.32
N ARG A 178 -23.52 -37.92 8.58
CA ARG A 178 -24.43 -39.03 8.28
C ARG A 178 -23.65 -40.34 8.06
N SER A 179 -23.10 -40.90 9.13
CA SER A 179 -23.10 -42.34 9.43
C SER A 179 -22.71 -42.53 10.89
#